data_AF-A0A7L4WDD7-F1
#
_entry.id   AF-A0A7L4WDD7-F1
#
_cell.length_a   1.000
_cell.length_b   1.000
_cell.length_c   1.000
_cell.angle_alpha   90.00
_cell.angle_beta   90.00
_cell.angle_gamma   90.00
#
_symmetry.space_group_name_H-M   'P 1'
#
loop_
_entity.id
_entity.type
_entity.pdbx_description
1 polymer ?
#
loop_
_entity_poly.entity_id
_entity_poly.type
_entity_poly.pdbx_seq_one_letter_code
_entity_poly.pdbx_strand_id
1 'polypeptide(L)' 'MDIQTTVIQLIDTLFMVDISDMMDEDLFDAGVLDSMGTVELVIELETTFNIKIPVSDMGRDDWNTGNKIVEGVKELQHA' A
#
# COMPACT_ATOMS: atom_id res chain seq x y z
N MET A 1 3.48 15.21 -6.35
CA MET A 1 4.03 13.84 -6.39
C MET A 1 2.91 12.93 -6.84
N ASP A 2 3.22 11.98 -7.71
CA ASP A 2 2.24 10.97 -8.14
C ASP A 2 2.00 9.96 -7.01
N ILE A 3 0.76 9.48 -6.86
CA ILE A 3 0.38 8.53 -5.79
C ILE A 3 1.25 7.28 -5.85
N GLN A 4 1.54 6.78 -7.07
CA GLN A 4 2.38 5.61 -7.25
C GLN A 4 3.79 5.83 -6.71
N THR A 5 4.41 6.97 -7.04
CA THR A 5 5.75 7.30 -6.54
C THR A 5 5.77 7.36 -5.01
N THR A 6 4.77 7.98 -4.41
CA THR A 6 4.67 8.07 -2.94
C THR A 6 4.46 6.70 -2.29
N VAL A 7 3.61 5.84 -2.87
CA VAL A 7 3.40 4.46 -2.36
C VAL A 7 4.69 3.64 -2.42
N ILE A 8 5.42 3.70 -3.54
CA ILE A 8 6.72 3.02 -3.67
C ILE A 8 7.70 3.51 -2.59
N GLN A 9 7.78 4.83 -2.38
CA GLN A 9 8.65 5.42 -1.37
C GLN A 9 8.26 5.03 0.06
N LEU A 10 6.97 4.94 0.37
CA LEU A 10 6.50 4.50 1.69
C LEU A 10 6.88 3.05 1.94
N ILE A 11 6.67 2.16 0.96
CA ILE A 11 7.02 0.74 1.09
C ILE A 11 8.54 0.56 1.21
N ASP A 12 9.34 1.30 0.44
CA ASP A 12 10.81 1.30 0.59
C ASP A 12 11.23 1.81 1.97
N THR A 13 10.59 2.86 2.48
CA THR A 13 10.90 3.41 3.80
C THR A 13 10.54 2.46 4.94
N LEU A 14 9.37 1.81 4.87
CA LEU A 14 8.86 0.94 5.94
C LEU A 14 9.52 -0.44 5.92
N PHE A 15 9.72 -1.00 4.73
CA PHE A 15 10.13 -2.39 4.56
C PHE A 15 11.53 -2.56 3.95
N MET A 16 12.19 -1.47 3.57
CA MET A 16 13.49 -1.47 2.88
C MET A 16 13.47 -2.27 1.57
N VAL A 17 12.32 -2.24 0.87
CA VAL A 17 12.09 -2.92 -0.40
C VAL A 17 11.57 -1.94 -1.43
N ASP A 18 12.31 -1.79 -2.53
CA ASP A 18 11.81 -1.09 -3.72
C ASP A 18 10.94 -2.03 -4.56
N ILE A 19 9.65 -1.72 -4.62
CA ILE A 19 8.66 -2.51 -5.37
C ILE A 19 8.40 -1.98 -6.79
N SER A 20 9.16 -0.98 -7.25
CA SER A 20 8.91 -0.31 -8.54
C SER A 20 8.87 -1.26 -9.74
N ASP A 21 9.66 -2.33 -9.72
CA ASP A 21 9.73 -3.38 -10.76
C ASP A 21 8.78 -4.58 -10.52
N MET A 22 8.02 -4.58 -9.41
CA MET A 22 7.14 -5.70 -9.00
C MET A 22 5.74 -5.24 -8.56
N MET A 23 5.24 -4.16 -9.16
CA MET A 23 3.96 -3.53 -8.82
C MET A 23 2.74 -4.44 -8.97
N ASP A 24 2.83 -5.48 -9.80
CA ASP A 24 1.77 -6.50 -10.00
C ASP A 24 2.00 -7.80 -9.22
N GLU A 25 3.14 -7.93 -8.52
CA GLU A 25 3.43 -9.11 -7.71
C GLU A 25 2.74 -9.05 -6.35
N ASP A 26 2.42 -10.23 -5.83
CA ASP A 26 1.85 -10.37 -4.49
C ASP A 26 2.93 -10.11 -3.43
N LEU A 27 2.81 -8.96 -2.76
CA LEU A 27 3.72 -8.47 -1.73
C LEU A 27 3.67 -9.34 -0.46
N PHE A 28 2.58 -10.06 -0.20
CA PHE A 28 2.53 -11.01 0.91
C PHE A 28 3.30 -12.29 0.59
N ASP A 29 3.14 -12.82 -0.62
CA ASP A 29 3.88 -14.00 -1.08
C ASP A 29 5.37 -13.71 -1.28
N ALA A 30 5.71 -12.49 -1.72
CA ALA A 30 7.09 -12.00 -1.79
C ALA A 30 7.72 -11.76 -0.40
N GLY A 31 6.92 -11.81 0.67
CA GLY A 31 7.38 -11.59 2.05
C GLY A 31 7.69 -10.13 2.38
N VAL A 32 7.22 -9.19 1.57
CA VAL A 32 7.32 -7.73 1.80
C VAL A 32 6.30 -7.28 2.84
N LEU A 33 5.07 -7.78 2.74
CA LEU A 33 3.98 -7.47 3.67
C LEU A 33 3.63 -8.67 4.56
N ASP A 34 3.50 -8.39 5.85
CA ASP A 34 2.96 -9.30 6.85
C ASP A 34 1.78 -8.65 7.59
N SER A 35 1.22 -9.33 8.58
CA SER A 35 0.06 -8.82 9.32
C SER A 35 0.35 -7.52 10.10
N MET A 36 1.56 -7.33 10.66
CA MET A 36 1.89 -6.09 11.36
C MET A 36 2.28 -4.98 10.39
N GLY A 37 3.12 -5.27 9.39
CA GLY A 37 3.53 -4.31 8.38
C GLY A 37 2.36 -3.75 7.57
N THR A 38 1.34 -4.58 7.30
CA THR A 38 0.12 -4.11 6.62
C THR A 38 -0.63 -3.05 7.43
N VAL A 39 -0.68 -3.18 8.76
CA VAL A 39 -1.30 -2.17 9.64
C VAL A 39 -0.48 -0.88 9.66
N GLU A 40 0.85 -0.99 9.74
CA GLU A 40 1.76 0.15 9.72
C GLU A 40 1.68 0.92 8.40
N LEU A 41 1.71 0.19 7.27
CA LEU A 41 1.51 0.76 5.93
C LEU A 41 0.20 1.53 5.85
N VAL A 42 -0.90 0.98 6.37
CA VAL A 42 -2.19 1.67 6.33
C VAL A 42 -2.20 2.95 7.15
N ILE A 43 -1.61 2.97 8.34
CA ILE A 43 -1.51 4.19 9.16
C ILE A 43 -0.72 5.27 8.41
N GLU A 44 0.38 4.90 7.76
CA GLU A 44 1.19 5.83 6.97
C GLU A 44 0.48 6.31 5.71
N LEU A 45 -0.26 5.44 5.01
CA LEU A 45 -1.08 5.82 3.86
C LEU A 45 -2.20 6.79 4.26
N GLU A 46 -2.94 6.50 5.34
CA GLU A 46 -3.97 7.39 5.88
C GLU A 46 -3.39 8.77 6.21
N THR A 47 -2.22 8.81 6.85
CA THR A 47 -1.56 10.05 7.26
C THR A 47 -1.01 10.83 6.06
N THR A 48 -0.36 10.14 5.12
CA THR A 48 0.30 10.76 3.95
C THR A 48 -0.70 11.30 2.95
N PHE A 49 -1.76 10.54 2.67
CA PHE A 49 -2.77 10.90 1.69
C PHE A 49 -4.00 11.58 2.28
N ASN A 50 -4.06 11.71 3.62
CA ASN A 50 -5.19 12.24 4.38
C ASN A 50 -6.51 11.54 4.02
N ILE A 51 -6.47 10.20 4.00
CA ILE A 51 -7.60 9.32 3.70
C ILE A 51 -7.96 8.44 4.90
N LYS A 52 -9.08 7.71 4.78
CA LYS A 52 -9.46 6.66 5.74
C LYS A 52 -9.64 5.33 5.03
N ILE A 53 -8.89 4.32 5.46
CA ILE A 53 -8.90 2.98 4.90
C ILE A 53 -9.72 2.10 5.85
N PRO A 54 -10.91 1.63 5.44
CA PRO A 54 -11.70 0.73 6.27
C PRO A 54 -10.97 -0.60 6.47
N VAL A 55 -10.92 -1.10 7.71
CA VAL A 55 -10.32 -2.41 8.00
C VAL A 55 -10.98 -3.54 7.21
N SER A 56 -12.27 -3.39 6.87
CA SER A 56 -13.01 -4.32 6.01
C SER A 56 -12.47 -4.41 4.58
N ASP A 57 -11.86 -3.34 4.08
CA ASP A 57 -11.32 -3.25 2.72
C ASP A 57 -9.85 -3.69 2.66
N MET A 58 -9.22 -3.95 3.82
CA MET A 58 -7.85 -4.48 3.93
C MET A 58 -7.79 -5.99 3.72
N GLY A 59 -8.66 -6.53 2.86
CA GLY A 59 -8.58 -7.92 2.44
C GLY A 59 -7.21 -8.20 1.83
N ARG A 60 -6.64 -9.37 2.12
CA ARG A 60 -5.34 -9.78 1.57
C ARG A 60 -5.36 -9.73 0.04
N ASP A 61 -6.47 -10.13 -0.56
CA ASP A 61 -6.67 -10.10 -2.01
C ASP A 61 -6.91 -8.68 -2.58
N ASP A 62 -7.30 -7.72 -1.75
CA ASP A 62 -7.62 -6.35 -2.17
C ASP A 62 -6.39 -5.43 -2.17
N TRP A 63 -5.40 -5.71 -1.31
CA TRP A 63 -4.18 -4.88 -1.16
C TRP A 63 -2.88 -5.68 -1.34
N ASN A 64 -2.92 -6.84 -2.00
CA ASN A 64 -1.72 -7.67 -2.17
C ASN A 64 -0.68 -7.15 -3.16
N THR A 65 -0.99 -6.19 -4.03
CA THR A 65 -0.04 -5.71 -5.05
C THR A 65 0.14 -4.21 -4.95
N GLY A 66 1.31 -3.71 -5.35
CA GLY A 66 1.58 -2.27 -5.40
C GLY A 66 0.52 -1.50 -6.19
N ASN A 67 0.09 -2.04 -7.32
CA ASN A 67 -0.93 -1.41 -8.17
C ASN A 67 -2.28 -1.32 -7.47
N LYS A 68 -2.71 -2.38 -6.78
CA LYS A 68 -3.97 -2.34 -6.03
C LYS A 68 -3.94 -1.35 -4.88
N ILE A 69 -2.81 -1.26 -4.16
CA ILE A 69 -2.61 -0.26 -3.09
C ILE A 69 -2.78 1.16 -3.65
N VAL A 70 -2.14 1.45 -4.79
CA VAL A 70 -2.24 2.75 -5.47
C VAL A 70 -3.68 3.05 -5.90
N GLU A 71 -4.38 2.09 -6.49
CA GLU A 71 -5.77 2.26 -6.91
C GLU A 71 -6.70 2.48 -5.70
N GLY A 72 -6.56 1.70 -4.63
CA GLY A 72 -7.35 1.88 -3.41
C GLY A 72 -7.14 3.27 -2.78
N VAL A 73 -5.90 3.77 -2.76
CA VAL A 73 -5.62 5.15 -2.32
C VAL A 73 -6.30 6.19 -3.21
N LYS A 74 -6.26 6.01 -4.54
CA LYS A 74 -6.94 6.92 -5.48
C LYS A 74 -8.45 6.95 -5.25
N GLU A 75 -9.07 5.78 -5.12
CA GLU A 75 -10.51 5.67 -4.89
C GLU A 75 -10.92 6.40 -3.61
N LEU A 76 -10.17 6.20 -2.52
CA LEU A 76 -10.43 6.84 -1.23
C LEU A 76 -10.14 8.35 -1.20
N GLN A 77 -9.24 8.85 -2.05
CA GLN A 77 -9.03 10.30 -2.19
C GLN A 77 -10.18 11.00 -2.93
N HIS A 78 -10.96 10.25 -3.71
CA HIS A 78 -12.07 10.78 -4.50
C HIS A 78 -13.46 10.45 -3.92
N ALA A 79 -13.51 9.73 -2.79
CA ALA A 79 -14.73 9.39 -2.05
C ALA A 79 -15.17 10.52 -1.11
#